data_AF-A0A651F340-F1
#
_entry.id   AF-A0A651F340-F1
#
_cell.length_a   1.000
_cell.length_b   1.000
_cell.length_c   1.000
_cell.angle_alpha   90.00
_cell.angle_beta   90.00
_cell.angle_gamma   90.00
#
_symmetry.space_group_name_H-M   'P 1'
#
loop_
_entity.id
_entity.type
_entity.pdbx_description
1 polymer ?
#
loop_
_entity_poly.entity_id
_entity_poly.type
_entity_poly.pdbx_seq_one_letter_code
_entity_poly.pdbx_strand_id
1 'polypeptide(L)'
;MDRLDAQYMREMAKEQAEERNAALDGAGPLLDDRTKTGIEMALMNENIGGRDQVEKFNTHIEKHAGRNPDESLKDTINDALKAAGVSNAMFRSRVSGDKALNGVIGQAVQQREERIKSAAKSPSPAKPSASSPSRFKV
;
A
#
# COMPACT_ATOMS: atom_id res chain seq x y z
N MET A 1 3.68 -10.49 -36.84
CA MET A 1 2.99 -10.18 -35.56
C MET A 1 3.75 -10.94 -34.49
N ASP A 2 4.83 -10.30 -34.04
CA ASP A 2 6.13 -10.92 -33.79
C ASP A 2 6.44 -11.09 -32.31
N ARG A 3 7.25 -12.09 -31.95
CA ARG A 3 7.74 -12.33 -30.58
C ARG A 3 8.40 -11.10 -29.93
N LEU A 4 8.85 -10.13 -30.74
CA LEU A 4 9.38 -8.83 -30.33
C LEU A 4 8.33 -7.94 -29.64
N ASP A 5 7.06 -7.95 -30.09
CA ASP A 5 5.99 -7.20 -29.43
C ASP A 5 5.68 -7.75 -28.04
N ALA A 6 5.72 -9.07 -27.84
CA ALA A 6 5.46 -9.68 -26.53
C ALA A 6 6.58 -9.42 -25.52
N GLN A 7 7.83 -9.33 -25.99
CA GLN A 7 8.98 -8.99 -25.15
C GLN A 7 8.96 -7.51 -24.77
N TYR A 8 8.65 -6.62 -25.72
CA TYR A 8 8.46 -5.19 -25.48
C TYR A 8 7.27 -4.90 -24.56
N MET A 9 6.14 -5.61 -24.72
CA MET A 9 4.98 -5.50 -23.82
C MET A 9 5.29 -5.98 -22.40
N ARG A 10 6.16 -6.99 -22.23
CA ARG A 10 6.65 -7.41 -20.91
C ARG A 10 7.61 -6.39 -20.30
N GLU A 11 8.50 -5.81 -21.08
CA GLU A 11 9.41 -4.77 -20.61
C GLU A 11 8.64 -3.50 -20.19
N MET A 12 7.68 -3.05 -20.99
CA MET A 12 6.79 -1.93 -20.65
C MET A 12 5.96 -2.21 -19.38
N ALA A 13 5.43 -3.42 -19.22
CA ALA A 13 4.71 -3.80 -18.00
C ALA A 13 5.63 -3.84 -16.77
N LYS A 14 6.88 -4.26 -16.95
CA LYS A 14 7.89 -4.29 -15.90
C LYS A 14 8.34 -2.89 -15.50
N GLU A 15 8.61 -2.00 -16.45
CA GLU A 15 8.93 -0.59 -16.20
C GLU A 15 7.77 0.12 -15.48
N GLN A 16 6.52 -0.08 -15.91
CA GLN A 16 5.36 0.48 -15.20
C GLN A 16 5.22 -0.05 -13.77
N ALA A 17 5.50 -1.34 -13.55
CA ALA A 17 5.49 -1.92 -12.21
C ALA A 17 6.62 -1.36 -11.32
N GLU A 18 7.80 -1.14 -11.88
CA GLU A 18 8.94 -0.52 -11.17
C GLU A 18 8.69 0.96 -10.86
N GLU A 19 8.20 1.75 -11.82
CA GLU A 19 7.83 3.15 -11.60
C GLU A 19 6.71 3.28 -10.56
N ARG A 20 5.71 2.39 -10.60
CA ARG A 20 4.65 2.35 -9.60
C ARG A 20 5.18 1.95 -8.24
N ASN A 21 6.05 0.94 -8.14
CA ASN A 21 6.68 0.55 -6.87
C ASN A 21 7.52 1.70 -6.29
N ALA A 22 8.26 2.44 -7.12
CA ALA A 22 9.00 3.61 -6.67
C ALA A 22 8.07 4.73 -6.18
N ALA A 23 6.93 4.97 -6.84
CA ALA A 23 5.91 5.92 -6.38
C ALA A 23 5.24 5.46 -5.08
N LEU A 24 5.05 4.15 -4.90
CA LEU A 24 4.52 3.54 -3.68
C LEU A 24 5.49 3.67 -2.51
N ASP A 25 6.79 3.46 -2.74
CA ASP A 25 7.84 3.62 -1.73
C ASP A 25 8.00 5.10 -1.34
N GLY A 26 7.94 6.02 -2.32
CA GLY A 26 7.96 7.47 -2.09
C GLY A 26 6.73 8.02 -1.36
N ALA A 27 5.56 7.39 -1.51
CA ALA A 27 4.33 7.78 -0.81
C ALA A 27 4.32 7.38 0.68
N GLY A 28 5.32 6.64 1.14
CA GLY A 28 5.41 6.14 2.51
C GLY A 28 4.46 4.98 2.81
N PRO A 29 4.41 4.52 4.08
CA PRO A 29 3.59 3.39 4.48
C PRO A 29 2.10 3.68 4.25
N LEU A 30 1.35 2.61 3.99
CA LEU A 30 -0.11 2.69 3.86
C LEU A 30 -0.77 3.02 5.19
N LEU A 31 -0.33 2.35 6.25
CA LEU A 31 -0.84 2.54 7.60
C LEU A 31 0.18 3.36 8.39
N ASP A 32 -0.17 4.59 8.72
CA ASP A 32 0.59 5.39 9.68
C ASP A 32 0.31 4.94 11.13
N ASP A 33 1.06 5.45 12.10
CA ASP A 33 0.93 5.05 13.50
C ASP A 33 -0.48 5.32 14.05
N ARG A 34 -1.17 6.35 13.55
CA ARG A 34 -2.54 6.69 13.95
C ARG A 34 -3.54 5.67 13.39
N THR A 35 -3.35 5.24 12.15
CA THR A 35 -4.17 4.20 11.52
C THR A 35 -3.93 2.85 12.17
N LYS A 36 -2.67 2.50 12.47
CA LYS A 36 -2.30 1.29 13.21
C LYS A 36 -2.96 1.26 14.60
N THR A 37 -2.92 2.37 15.32
CA THR A 37 -3.59 2.51 16.62
C THR A 37 -5.11 2.40 16.48
N GLY A 38 -5.70 3.01 15.46
CA GLY A 38 -7.15 2.92 15.20
C GLY A 38 -7.61 1.49 14.90
N ILE A 39 -6.81 0.73 14.14
CA ILE A 39 -7.04 -0.69 13.87
C ILE A 39 -6.88 -1.51 15.15
N GLU A 40 -5.83 -1.26 15.94
CA GLU A 40 -5.60 -1.94 17.21
C GLU A 40 -6.77 -1.72 18.18
N MET A 41 -7.25 -0.49 18.33
CA MET A 41 -8.42 -0.19 19.14
C MET A 41 -9.70 -0.84 18.60
N ALA A 42 -9.90 -0.87 17.28
CA ALA A 42 -11.06 -1.54 16.68
C ALA A 42 -11.06 -3.05 16.93
N LEU A 43 -9.89 -3.70 16.83
CA LEU A 43 -9.75 -5.13 17.10
C LEU A 43 -9.84 -5.44 18.60
N MET A 44 -9.21 -4.64 19.45
CA MET A 44 -9.24 -4.81 20.92
C MET A 44 -10.61 -4.52 21.53
N ASN A 45 -11.32 -3.47 21.08
CA ASN A 45 -12.68 -3.17 21.55
C ASN A 45 -13.64 -4.33 21.24
N GLU A 46 -13.38 -5.03 20.15
CA GLU A 46 -14.15 -6.21 19.78
C GLU A 46 -13.63 -7.49 20.45
N ASN A 47 -12.66 -7.40 21.38
CA ASN A 47 -12.04 -8.56 22.03
C ASN A 47 -11.52 -9.58 21.00
N ILE A 48 -11.12 -9.08 19.83
CA ILE A 48 -10.67 -9.85 18.68
C ILE A 48 -9.14 -9.76 18.64
N GLY A 49 -8.53 -10.84 19.13
CA GLY A 49 -7.11 -11.09 18.99
C GLY A 49 -6.19 -10.35 19.96
N GLY A 50 -4.94 -10.84 20.00
CA GLY A 50 -3.84 -10.21 20.74
C GLY A 50 -2.96 -9.35 19.83
N ARG A 51 -2.01 -8.62 20.43
CA ARG A 51 -1.09 -7.69 19.74
C ARG A 51 -0.41 -8.32 18.51
N ASP A 52 0.02 -9.57 18.60
CA ASP A 52 0.62 -10.33 17.48
C ASP A 52 -0.33 -10.54 16.29
N GLN A 53 -1.63 -10.66 16.53
CA GLN A 53 -2.64 -10.82 15.47
C GLN A 53 -2.90 -9.49 14.77
N VAL A 54 -2.93 -8.39 15.53
CA VAL A 54 -3.02 -7.03 14.99
C VAL A 54 -1.81 -6.71 14.11
N GLU A 55 -0.60 -7.10 14.55
CA GLU A 55 0.62 -6.91 13.76
C GLU A 55 0.60 -7.71 12.44
N LYS A 56 0.17 -8.97 12.48
CA LYS A 56 -0.05 -9.80 11.28
C LYS A 56 -1.08 -9.20 10.35
N PHE A 57 -2.18 -8.70 10.90
CA PHE A 57 -3.23 -8.01 10.14
C PHE A 57 -2.67 -6.77 9.42
N ASN A 58 -1.99 -5.88 10.15
CA ASN A 58 -1.40 -4.66 9.60
C ASN A 58 -0.38 -4.96 8.49
N THR A 59 0.50 -5.94 8.72
CA THR A 59 1.50 -6.36 7.73
C THR A 59 0.84 -6.88 6.45
N HIS A 60 -0.27 -7.61 6.58
CA HIS A 60 -1.01 -8.11 5.43
C HIS A 60 -1.68 -6.98 4.63
N ILE A 61 -2.34 -6.04 5.32
CA ILE A 61 -2.95 -4.87 4.69
C ILE A 61 -1.92 -4.03 3.95
N GLU A 62 -0.76 -3.72 4.56
CA GLU A 62 0.31 -2.96 3.91
C GLU A 62 0.82 -3.64 2.62
N LYS A 63 0.93 -4.98 2.64
CA LYS A 63 1.44 -5.76 1.51
C LYS A 63 0.43 -5.87 0.36
N HIS A 64 -0.86 -6.01 0.66
CA HIS A 64 -1.88 -6.37 -0.33
C HIS A 64 -2.73 -5.16 -0.76
N ALA A 65 -3.27 -4.39 0.18
CA ALA A 65 -4.07 -3.20 -0.15
C ALA A 65 -3.19 -2.08 -0.74
N GLY A 66 -1.91 -2.06 -0.38
CA GLY A 66 -0.95 -1.08 -0.88
C GLY A 66 -0.44 -1.34 -2.30
N ARG A 67 -0.68 -2.53 -2.87
CA ARG A 67 -0.09 -2.92 -4.17
C ARG A 67 -1.13 -3.07 -5.28
N ASN A 68 -2.37 -3.44 -4.95
CA ASN A 68 -3.44 -3.66 -5.91
C ASN A 68 -4.65 -2.74 -5.61
N PRO A 69 -4.80 -1.59 -6.30
CA PRO A 69 -5.95 -0.70 -6.09
C PRO A 69 -7.27 -1.28 -6.63
N ASP A 70 -7.18 -2.23 -7.57
CA ASP A 70 -8.33 -2.88 -8.21
C ASP A 70 -8.89 -4.05 -7.38
N GLU A 71 -8.12 -4.51 -6.38
CA GLU A 71 -8.57 -5.55 -5.46
C GLU A 71 -9.55 -4.93 -4.45
N SER A 72 -10.72 -5.54 -4.33
CA SER A 72 -11.77 -5.07 -3.42
C SER A 72 -11.20 -4.95 -2.00
N LEU A 73 -11.18 -3.72 -1.47
CA LEU A 73 -10.67 -3.43 -0.12
C LEU A 73 -11.27 -4.37 0.94
N LYS A 74 -12.54 -4.72 0.76
CA LYS A 74 -13.28 -5.64 1.63
C LYS A 74 -12.67 -7.05 1.59
N ASP A 75 -12.26 -7.53 0.43
CA ASP A 75 -11.67 -8.86 0.28
C ASP A 75 -10.27 -8.89 0.88
N THR A 76 -9.48 -7.83 0.69
CA THR A 76 -8.17 -7.68 1.33
C THR A 76 -8.25 -7.64 2.86
N ILE A 77 -9.29 -7.00 3.41
CA ILE A 77 -9.56 -6.99 4.86
C ILE A 77 -9.96 -8.39 5.34
N ASN A 78 -10.83 -9.09 4.60
CA ASN A 78 -11.22 -10.47 4.94
C ASN A 78 -10.01 -11.41 4.95
N ASP A 79 -9.11 -11.29 3.97
CA ASP A 79 -7.90 -12.10 3.88
C ASP A 79 -6.89 -11.74 4.97
N ALA A 80 -6.75 -10.45 5.30
CA ALA A 80 -5.92 -10.01 6.41
C ALA A 80 -6.42 -10.55 7.76
N LEU A 81 -7.75 -10.54 8.01
CA LEU A 81 -8.34 -11.13 9.21
C LEU A 81 -8.07 -12.64 9.27
N LYS A 82 -8.23 -13.33 8.15
CA LYS A 82 -7.95 -14.78 8.05
C LYS A 82 -6.47 -15.08 8.29
N ALA A 83 -5.56 -14.30 7.72
CA ALA A 83 -4.11 -14.42 7.92
C ALA A 83 -3.69 -14.15 9.37
N ALA A 84 -4.41 -13.26 10.07
CA ALA A 84 -4.22 -13.00 11.49
C ALA A 84 -4.81 -14.09 12.41
N GLY A 85 -5.52 -15.08 11.86
CA GLY A 85 -6.21 -16.12 12.64
C GLY A 85 -7.49 -15.63 13.30
N VAL A 86 -8.04 -14.49 12.84
CA VAL A 86 -9.28 -13.91 13.35
C VAL A 86 -10.48 -14.52 12.61
N SER A 87 -11.46 -15.01 13.37
CA SER A 87 -12.71 -15.51 12.78
C SER A 87 -13.52 -14.37 12.16
N ASN A 88 -13.66 -14.42 10.84
CA ASN A 88 -14.41 -13.42 10.07
C ASN A 88 -15.90 -13.38 10.46
N ALA A 89 -16.47 -14.51 10.90
CA ALA A 89 -17.84 -14.59 11.40
C ALA A 89 -18.00 -13.85 12.75
N MET A 90 -17.02 -13.97 13.66
CA MET A 90 -17.04 -13.20 14.91
C MET A 90 -16.89 -11.71 14.64
N PHE A 91 -15.97 -11.33 13.76
CA PHE A 91 -15.74 -9.94 13.39
C PHE A 91 -16.98 -9.29 12.74
N ARG A 92 -17.57 -9.94 11.73
CA ARG A 92 -18.75 -9.42 11.02
C ARG A 92 -20.03 -9.41 11.85
N SER A 93 -20.12 -10.24 12.88
CA SER A 93 -21.24 -10.19 13.83
C SER A 93 -21.29 -8.84 14.58
N ARG A 94 -20.17 -8.10 14.58
CA ARG A 94 -20.01 -6.81 15.25
C ARG A 94 -19.89 -5.71 14.22
N VAL A 95 -21.05 -5.19 13.82
CA VAL A 95 -21.24 -4.17 12.78
C VAL A 95 -20.39 -2.90 12.99
N SER A 96 -20.04 -2.59 14.23
CA SER A 96 -19.12 -1.51 14.63
C SER A 96 -17.70 -1.73 14.14
N GLY A 97 -17.15 -2.94 14.35
CA GLY A 97 -15.80 -3.30 13.94
C GLY A 97 -15.61 -3.23 12.44
N ASP A 98 -16.55 -3.80 11.67
CA ASP A 98 -16.49 -3.79 10.19
C ASP A 98 -16.54 -2.37 9.61
N LYS A 99 -17.43 -1.50 10.11
CA LYS A 99 -17.46 -0.10 9.66
C LYS A 99 -16.24 0.70 10.08
N ALA A 100 -15.74 0.50 11.31
CA ALA A 100 -14.57 1.19 11.81
C ALA A 100 -13.31 0.82 11.01
N LEU A 101 -13.07 -0.48 10.79
CA LEU A 101 -11.91 -0.96 10.03
C LEU A 101 -11.98 -0.58 8.55
N ASN A 102 -13.13 -0.76 7.90
CA ASN A 102 -13.31 -0.32 6.52
C ASN A 102 -13.12 1.20 6.38
N GLY A 103 -13.59 1.99 7.36
CA GLY A 103 -13.43 3.44 7.37
C GLY A 103 -11.97 3.87 7.54
N VAL A 104 -11.29 3.34 8.56
CA VAL A 104 -9.90 3.67 8.89
C VAL A 104 -8.95 3.26 7.75
N ILE A 105 -9.08 2.03 7.24
CA ILE A 105 -8.24 1.55 6.13
C ILE A 105 -8.60 2.26 4.83
N GLY A 106 -9.88 2.47 4.55
CA GLY A 106 -10.32 3.17 3.34
C GLY A 106 -9.78 4.60 3.25
N GLN A 107 -9.78 5.33 4.37
CA GLN A 107 -9.16 6.65 4.46
C GLN A 107 -7.63 6.58 4.24
N ALA A 108 -6.96 5.58 4.81
CA ALA A 108 -5.51 5.38 4.65
C ALA A 108 -5.12 5.16 3.17
N VAL A 109 -5.89 4.30 2.47
CA VAL A 109 -5.72 4.04 1.04
C VAL A 109 -5.93 5.31 0.23
N GLN A 110 -7.02 6.05 0.48
CA GLN A 110 -7.29 7.30 -0.23
C GLN A 110 -6.18 8.34 -0.02
N GLN A 111 -5.72 8.54 1.21
CA GLN A 111 -4.63 9.48 1.50
C GLN A 111 -3.32 9.08 0.83
N ARG A 112 -2.99 7.79 0.79
CA ARG A 112 -1.80 7.31 0.09
C ARG A 112 -1.93 7.49 -1.42
N GLU A 113 -3.09 7.18 -2.00
CA GLU A 113 -3.37 7.43 -3.42
C GLU A 113 -3.27 8.92 -3.78
N GLU A 114 -3.72 9.83 -2.90
CA GLU A 114 -3.52 11.27 -3.07
C GLU A 114 -2.03 11.66 -3.03
N ARG A 115 -1.24 11.05 -2.13
CA ARG A 115 0.22 11.24 -2.09
C ARG A 115 0.89 10.73 -3.37
N ILE A 116 0.51 9.56 -3.87
CA ILE A 116 1.02 8.99 -5.13
C ILE A 116 0.69 9.91 -6.31
N LYS A 117 -0.57 10.37 -6.42
CA LYS A 117 -0.99 11.31 -7.49
C LYS A 117 -0.27 12.65 -7.42
N SER A 118 0.01 13.13 -6.21
CA SER A 118 0.75 14.38 -5.99
C SER A 118 2.25 14.22 -6.30
N ALA A 119 2.84 13.06 -5.97
CA ALA A 119 4.21 12.71 -6.31
C ALA A 119 4.39 12.53 -7.82
N ALA A 120 3.43 11.89 -8.51
CA ALA A 120 3.44 11.75 -9.96
C ALA A 120 3.33 13.09 -10.73
N LYS A 121 2.77 14.13 -10.09
CA LYS A 121 2.73 15.50 -10.62
C LYS A 121 4.01 16.32 -10.33
N SER A 122 4.86 15.84 -9.43
CA SER A 122 6.14 16.47 -9.15
C SER A 122 7.16 15.89 -10.13
N PRO A 123 7.68 16.66 -11.10
CA PRO A 123 8.68 16.13 -12.01
C PRO A 123 9.84 15.57 -11.19
N SER A 124 10.16 14.30 -11.41
CA SER A 124 11.27 13.62 -10.76
C SER A 124 12.50 14.53 -10.81
N PRO A 125 13.22 14.77 -9.69
CA PRO A 125 14.45 15.55 -9.75
C PRO A 125 15.35 14.85 -10.75
N ALA A 126 15.62 15.53 -11.86
CA ALA A 126 16.41 15.00 -12.95
C ALA A 126 17.66 14.34 -12.37
N LYS A 127 17.94 13.09 -12.78
CA LYS A 127 19.25 12.46 -12.63
C LYS A 127 20.30 13.56 -12.77
N PRO A 128 21.21 13.80 -11.81
CA PRO A 128 22.30 14.73 -12.03
C PRO A 128 23.08 14.18 -13.23
N SER A 129 22.84 14.76 -14.40
CA SER A 129 23.65 14.55 -15.58
C SER A 129 25.04 15.01 -15.16
N ALA A 130 25.97 14.06 -15.10
CA ALA A 130 27.34 14.29 -14.73
C ALA A 130 27.99 15.24 -15.77
N SER A 131 27.75 16.53 -15.61
CA SER A 131 28.45 17.58 -16.33
C SER A 131 29.82 17.73 -15.69
N SER A 132 30.74 16.98 -16.26
CA SER A 132 32.20 17.04 -16.11
C SER A 132 32.74 18.37 -15.57
N PRO A 133 33.59 18.37 -14.52
CA PRO A 133 34.29 19.58 -14.10
C PRO A 133 35.39 19.91 -15.10
N SER A 134 35.09 20.83 -16.02
CA SER A 134 36.12 21.46 -16.86
C SER A 134 36.85 22.49 -16.02
N ARG A 135 37.97 22.10 -15.42
CA ARG A 135 38.87 23.00 -14.70
C ARG A 135 40.30 22.62 -15.04
N PHE A 136 40.89 23.32 -16.00
CA PHE A 136 42.30 23.76 -16.05
C PHE A 136 42.54 24.40 -17.42
N LYS A 137 42.67 25.73 -17.46
CA LYS A 137 43.50 26.39 -18.46
C LYS A 137 44.64 27.10 -17.72
N VAL A 138 45.81 26.85 -18.29
CA VAL A 138 47.18 27.27 -17.99
C VAL A 138 47.29 28.73 -17.62
#